data_AF-A0AAE1HPF0-F1
#
_entry.id   AF-A0AAE1HPF0-F1
#
_cell.length_a   1.000
_cell.length_b   1.000
_cell.length_c   1.000
_cell.angle_alpha   90.00
_cell.angle_beta   90.00
_cell.angle_gamma   90.00
#
_symmetry.space_group_name_H-M   'P 1'
#
loop_
_entity.id
_entity.type
_entity.pdbx_description
1 polymer ?
#
loop_
_entity_poly.entity_id
_entity_poly.type
_entity_poly.pdbx_seq_one_letter_code
_entity_poly.pdbx_strand_id
1 'polypeptide(L)'
;MNIWYIGNWNKIEDTIRGVFLIMSSWTERMHRRAATFSNVVTSCGHPTYAFPHRLEKVKFGVHLDEVCKNDIPAPLLVLILKLNKEAPFKKDVFRAPGYQGSMKKLSHFLQAGRLVNIDNFSVYTIASVLKKFLRKIPGGIFGRINEQRLFHIITLESMEEQRNEIHRLITSMPVHTQRLLVLLFGTFRVIAANADRAGTGMTSEALGVSVAPSFFQSCVSDGKTAKMEDVLRFKV
;
A
#
# COMPACT_ATOMS: atom_id res chain seq x y z
N MET A 1 -2.55 25.36 -5.37
CA MET A 1 -1.60 24.55 -6.16
C MET A 1 -1.91 23.07 -6.06
N ASN A 2 -2.32 22.46 -7.18
CA ASN A 2 -2.50 21.01 -7.30
C ASN A 2 -1.22 20.29 -6.88
N ILE A 3 -1.24 19.62 -5.72
CA ILE A 3 -0.15 18.78 -5.17
C ILE A 3 0.25 17.63 -6.13
N TRP A 4 -0.48 17.46 -7.24
CA TRP A 4 -0.37 16.36 -8.18
C TRP A 4 0.00 16.80 -9.61
N TYR A 5 0.58 17.99 -9.82
CA TYR A 5 1.16 18.33 -11.12
C TYR A 5 2.28 17.34 -11.48
N ILE A 6 1.97 16.51 -12.48
CA ILE A 6 2.75 15.72 -13.48
C ILE A 6 4.27 15.54 -13.27
N GLY A 7 4.98 16.53 -12.72
CA GLY A 7 6.38 16.43 -12.37
C GLY A 7 6.66 15.48 -11.20
N ASN A 8 5.93 15.54 -10.09
CA ASN A 8 6.42 15.03 -8.78
C ASN A 8 6.43 13.52 -8.54
N TRP A 9 5.69 12.72 -9.31
CA TRP A 9 5.64 11.27 -9.08
C TRP A 9 6.85 10.52 -9.61
N ASN A 10 7.37 10.89 -10.79
CA ASN A 10 8.64 10.35 -11.32
C ASN A 10 9.82 10.55 -10.33
N LYS A 11 9.75 11.57 -9.48
CA LYS A 11 10.77 11.86 -8.45
C LYS A 11 10.67 10.96 -7.21
N ILE A 12 9.47 10.50 -6.86
CA ILE A 12 9.27 9.42 -5.88
C ILE A 12 9.79 8.09 -6.46
N GLU A 13 9.64 7.85 -7.76
CA GLU A 13 10.11 6.63 -8.42
C GLU A 13 11.61 6.40 -8.31
N ASP A 14 12.41 7.44 -8.54
CA ASP A 14 13.86 7.30 -8.43
C ASP A 14 14.26 7.08 -6.96
N THR A 15 13.51 7.62 -5.99
CA THR A 15 13.80 7.46 -4.56
C THR A 15 13.56 6.01 -4.14
N ILE A 16 12.51 5.40 -4.71
CA ILE A 16 12.21 3.98 -4.57
C ILE A 16 13.29 3.12 -5.25
N ARG A 17 13.86 3.52 -6.39
CA ARG A 17 15.01 2.80 -7.01
C ARG A 17 16.22 2.74 -6.06
N GLY A 18 16.53 3.84 -5.36
CA GLY A 18 17.60 3.88 -4.36
C GLY A 18 17.36 2.94 -3.19
N VAL A 19 16.12 2.88 -2.68
CA VAL A 19 15.74 1.95 -1.60
C VAL A 19 15.67 0.49 -2.08
N PHE A 20 15.26 0.24 -3.33
CA PHE A 20 15.21 -1.10 -3.93
C PHE A 20 16.60 -1.73 -4.08
N LEU A 21 17.62 -0.93 -4.41
CA LEU A 21 19.02 -1.37 -4.52
C LEU A 21 19.61 -1.78 -3.15
N ILE A 22 19.18 -1.14 -2.07
CA ILE A 22 19.62 -1.45 -0.69
C ILE A 22 18.98 -2.75 -0.16
N MET A 23 17.87 -3.21 -0.75
CA MET A 23 17.05 -4.30 -0.22
C MET A 23 17.06 -5.58 -1.05
N SER A 24 18.01 -5.76 -1.96
CA SER A 24 18.12 -6.93 -2.86
C SER A 24 17.98 -8.29 -2.13
N SER A 25 18.68 -8.46 -1.00
CA SER A 25 18.60 -9.67 -0.17
C SER A 25 17.24 -9.89 0.53
N TRP A 26 16.48 -8.82 0.78
CA TRP A 26 15.13 -8.90 1.31
C TRP A 26 14.14 -9.24 0.20
N THR A 27 14.28 -8.63 -0.98
CA THR A 27 13.46 -8.92 -2.17
C THR A 27 13.57 -10.38 -2.60
N GLU A 28 14.76 -10.98 -2.59
CA GLU A 28 14.96 -12.42 -2.84
C GLU A 28 14.29 -13.32 -1.79
N ARG A 29 14.28 -12.91 -0.51
CA ARG A 29 13.58 -13.62 0.56
C ARG A 29 12.06 -13.46 0.43
N MET A 30 11.58 -12.32 -0.06
CA MET A 30 10.17 -12.03 -0.32
C MET A 30 9.62 -12.89 -1.47
N HIS A 31 10.37 -13.05 -2.56
CA HIS A 31 9.98 -13.94 -3.66
C HIS A 31 9.88 -15.41 -3.22
N ARG A 32 10.83 -15.88 -2.40
CA ARG A 32 10.77 -17.24 -1.82
C ARG A 32 9.57 -17.44 -0.90
N ARG A 33 9.31 -16.50 0.02
CA ARG A 33 8.13 -16.54 0.90
C ARG A 33 6.83 -16.52 0.10
N ALA A 34 6.72 -15.67 -0.92
CA ALA A 34 5.54 -15.59 -1.78
C ALA A 34 5.25 -16.89 -2.53
N ALA A 35 6.29 -17.54 -3.07
CA ALA A 35 6.15 -18.83 -3.75
C ALA A 35 5.67 -19.94 -2.79
N THR A 36 6.21 -19.98 -1.57
CA THR A 36 5.76 -20.93 -0.54
C THR A 36 4.29 -20.67 -0.15
N PHE A 37 3.87 -19.42 0.02
CA PHE A 37 2.47 -19.10 0.37
C PHE A 37 1.48 -19.28 -0.78
N SER A 38 1.87 -19.05 -2.04
CA SER A 38 1.03 -19.31 -3.20
C SER A 38 0.65 -20.78 -3.29
N ASN A 39 1.56 -21.70 -2.97
CA ASN A 39 1.28 -23.14 -2.95
C ASN A 39 0.28 -23.54 -1.85
N VAL A 40 0.23 -22.81 -0.73
CA VAL A 40 -0.69 -23.06 0.39
C VAL A 40 -2.12 -22.62 0.08
N VAL A 41 -2.32 -21.59 -0.75
CA VAL A 41 -3.66 -21.05 -1.07
C VAL A 41 -4.33 -21.71 -2.28
N THR A 42 -3.58 -22.51 -3.06
CA THR A 42 -4.06 -23.16 -4.30
C THR A 42 -4.18 -24.70 -4.17
N SER A 43 -3.64 -25.33 -3.12
CA SER A 43 -3.68 -26.80 -3.00
C SER A 43 -5.03 -27.31 -2.48
N CYS A 44 -5.78 -27.98 -3.37
CA CYS A 44 -6.87 -28.89 -3.00
C CYS A 44 -6.39 -30.35 -2.79
N GLY A 45 -5.08 -30.59 -2.70
CA GLY A 45 -4.48 -31.90 -2.46
C GLY A 45 -3.86 -31.99 -1.06
N HIS A 46 -4.07 -33.11 -0.38
CA HIS A 46 -3.49 -33.46 0.92
C HIS A 46 -1.99 -33.12 0.98
N PRO A 47 -1.52 -32.24 1.88
CA PRO A 47 -0.11 -31.94 1.99
C PRO A 47 0.61 -33.00 2.83
N THR A 48 1.74 -33.50 2.34
CA THR A 48 2.68 -34.41 3.03
C THR A 48 3.53 -33.74 4.10
N TYR A 49 3.24 -32.48 4.44
CA TYR A 49 3.87 -31.73 5.54
C TYR A 49 2.78 -31.12 6.42
N ALA A 50 2.93 -31.25 7.74
CA ALA A 50 2.05 -30.64 8.73
C ALA A 50 2.21 -29.11 8.70
N PHE A 51 1.50 -28.46 7.77
CA PHE A 51 1.46 -27.01 7.69
C PHE A 51 0.60 -26.44 8.82
N PRO A 52 0.94 -25.27 9.38
CA PRO A 52 0.10 -24.64 10.38
C PRO A 52 -1.29 -24.39 9.77
N HIS A 53 -2.34 -24.95 10.38
CA HIS A 53 -3.73 -24.76 9.95
C HIS A 53 -4.23 -23.30 10.06
N ARG A 54 -3.37 -22.36 10.49
CA ARG A 54 -3.66 -20.93 10.66
C ARG A 54 -2.54 -20.07 10.12
N LEU A 55 -2.91 -19.01 9.42
CA LEU A 55 -2.03 -17.94 8.99
C LEU A 55 -1.79 -16.97 10.16
N GLU A 56 -0.71 -16.20 10.08
CA GLU A 56 -0.48 -15.05 10.95
C GLU A 56 -1.66 -14.09 10.87
N LYS A 57 -2.12 -13.61 12.04
CA LYS A 57 -3.28 -12.71 12.12
C LYS A 57 -2.87 -11.29 11.74
N VAL A 58 -3.64 -10.65 10.86
CA VAL A 58 -3.48 -9.23 10.54
C VAL A 58 -4.52 -8.45 11.33
N LYS A 59 -4.11 -7.85 12.45
CA LYS A 59 -4.99 -6.98 13.26
C LYS A 59 -5.19 -5.64 12.56
N PHE A 60 -6.43 -5.18 12.50
CA PHE A 60 -6.78 -3.84 11.99
C PHE A 60 -7.06 -2.95 13.20
N GLY A 61 -6.73 -1.66 13.13
CA GLY A 61 -7.03 -0.74 14.23
C GLY A 61 -5.92 -0.64 15.29
N VAL A 62 -4.75 -1.23 15.04
CA VAL A 62 -3.61 -1.24 15.98
C VAL A 62 -2.37 -0.66 15.31
N HIS A 63 -1.37 -0.28 16.11
CA HIS A 63 -0.12 0.27 15.59
C HIS A 63 0.61 -0.72 14.68
N LEU A 64 1.35 -0.20 13.70
CA LEU A 64 2.04 -1.04 12.73
C LEU A 64 3.11 -1.91 13.39
N ASP A 65 3.73 -1.44 14.48
CA ASP A 65 4.68 -2.20 15.30
C ASP A 65 4.06 -3.49 15.87
N GLU A 66 2.77 -3.47 16.19
CA GLU A 66 2.06 -4.66 16.68
C GLU A 66 1.71 -5.63 15.55
N VAL A 67 1.37 -5.10 14.38
CA VAL A 67 1.03 -5.92 13.20
C VAL A 67 2.28 -6.56 12.61
N CYS A 68 3.39 -5.80 12.56
CA CYS A 68 4.62 -6.18 11.87
C CYS A 68 5.77 -6.50 12.84
N LYS A 69 5.45 -7.05 14.02
CA LYS A 69 6.40 -7.26 15.14
C LYS A 69 7.72 -7.92 14.72
N ASN A 70 7.65 -8.90 13.82
CA ASN A 70 8.83 -9.60 13.30
C ASN A 70 9.11 -9.26 11.82
N ASP A 71 8.06 -9.09 11.01
CA ASP A 71 8.11 -8.65 9.61
C ASP A 71 6.69 -8.32 9.14
N ILE A 72 6.51 -7.95 7.87
CA ILE A 72 5.17 -7.82 7.26
C ILE A 72 4.46 -9.18 7.29
N PRO A 73 3.23 -9.29 7.83
CA PRO A 73 2.51 -10.55 7.85
C PRO A 73 2.29 -11.12 6.46
N ALA A 74 2.52 -12.42 6.33
CA ALA A 74 2.42 -13.11 5.05
C ALA A 74 1.07 -12.90 4.33
N PRO A 75 -0.10 -12.91 5.00
CA PRO A 75 -1.36 -12.64 4.32
C PRO A 75 -1.41 -11.25 3.70
N LEU A 76 -0.87 -10.23 4.39
CA LEU A 76 -0.82 -8.86 3.86
C LEU A 76 0.12 -8.77 2.64
N LEU A 77 1.27 -9.45 2.72
CA LEU A 77 2.21 -9.54 1.60
C LEU A 77 1.57 -10.20 0.37
N VAL A 78 0.86 -11.32 0.53
CA VAL A 78 0.16 -12.00 -0.58
C VAL A 78 -0.86 -11.10 -1.27
N LEU A 79 -1.61 -10.30 -0.50
CA LEU A 79 -2.55 -9.32 -1.07
C LEU A 79 -1.83 -8.28 -1.94
N ILE A 80 -0.70 -7.75 -1.46
CA ILE A 80 0.08 -6.74 -2.19
C ILE A 80 0.70 -7.35 -3.45
N LEU A 81 1.24 -8.57 -3.37
CA LEU A 81 1.83 -9.25 -4.52
C LEU A 81 0.81 -9.61 -5.60
N LYS A 82 -0.40 -10.02 -5.22
CA LYS A 82 -1.48 -10.22 -6.18
C LYS A 82 -1.87 -8.91 -6.86
N LEU A 83 -1.96 -7.80 -6.11
CA LEU A 83 -2.18 -6.48 -6.70
C LEU A 83 -1.04 -6.11 -7.67
N ASN A 84 0.22 -6.28 -7.27
CA ASN A 84 1.37 -5.99 -8.13
C ASN A 84 1.36 -6.79 -9.45
N LYS A 85 0.85 -8.03 -9.43
CA LYS A 85 0.72 -8.88 -10.62
C LYS A 85 -0.48 -8.50 -11.50
N GLU A 86 -1.65 -8.26 -10.92
CA GLU A 86 -2.91 -8.19 -11.68
C GLU A 86 -3.44 -6.77 -11.88
N ALA A 87 -3.23 -5.87 -10.92
CA ALA A 87 -3.74 -4.49 -10.96
C ALA A 87 -3.26 -3.67 -12.18
N PRO A 88 -2.04 -3.85 -12.73
CA PRO A 88 -1.58 -3.10 -13.89
C PRO A 88 -2.45 -3.26 -15.15
N PHE A 89 -3.27 -4.31 -15.21
CA PHE A 89 -4.15 -4.62 -16.35
C PHE A 89 -5.63 -4.36 -16.04
N LYS A 90 -5.94 -3.66 -14.95
CA LYS A 90 -7.31 -3.53 -14.44
C LYS A 90 -7.72 -2.07 -14.40
N LYS A 91 -8.80 -1.76 -15.13
CA LYS A 91 -9.40 -0.43 -15.14
C LYS A 91 -9.81 -0.02 -13.73
N ASP A 92 -9.53 1.22 -13.37
CA ASP A 92 -10.04 1.86 -12.16
C ASP A 92 -9.65 1.17 -10.85
N VAL A 93 -8.62 0.32 -10.83
CA VAL A 93 -8.16 -0.31 -9.59
C VAL A 93 -7.72 0.76 -8.58
N PHE A 94 -8.04 0.58 -7.29
CA PHE A 94 -7.97 1.62 -6.23
C PHE A 94 -8.95 2.78 -6.35
N ARG A 95 -9.45 3.12 -7.54
CA ARG A 95 -10.53 4.11 -7.73
C ARG A 95 -11.91 3.49 -7.45
N ALA A 96 -12.25 2.43 -8.17
CA ALA A 96 -13.50 1.70 -8.03
C ALA A 96 -13.55 0.91 -6.70
N PRO A 97 -14.72 0.89 -6.02
CA PRO A 97 -14.88 0.16 -4.77
C PRO A 97 -14.96 -1.34 -5.00
N GLY A 98 -14.44 -2.11 -4.03
CA GLY A 98 -14.69 -3.55 -3.94
C GLY A 98 -16.10 -3.86 -3.46
N TYR A 99 -16.54 -5.10 -3.69
CA TYR A 99 -17.83 -5.57 -3.19
C TYR A 99 -17.82 -5.69 -1.66
N GLN A 100 -18.75 -5.01 -0.98
CA GLN A 100 -18.74 -4.86 0.48
C GLN A 100 -18.79 -6.19 1.23
N GLY A 101 -19.57 -7.17 0.75
CA GLY A 101 -19.64 -8.51 1.34
C GLY A 101 -18.28 -9.22 1.29
N SER A 102 -17.62 -9.19 0.13
CA SER A 102 -16.29 -9.78 -0.07
C SER A 102 -15.22 -9.05 0.76
N MET A 103 -15.32 -7.73 0.89
CA MET A 103 -14.42 -6.95 1.76
C MET A 103 -14.57 -7.34 3.23
N LYS A 104 -15.81 -7.50 3.73
CA LYS A 104 -16.07 -7.96 5.11
C LYS A 104 -15.51 -9.36 5.33
N LYS A 105 -15.77 -10.28 4.39
CA LYS A 105 -15.28 -11.67 4.44
C LYS A 105 -13.75 -11.74 4.46
N LEU A 106 -13.08 -11.04 3.55
CA LEU A 106 -11.61 -11.00 3.50
C LEU A 106 -11.02 -10.39 4.76
N SER A 107 -11.57 -9.25 5.24
CA SER A 107 -11.11 -8.62 6.49
C SER A 107 -11.24 -9.57 7.69
N HIS A 108 -12.32 -10.35 7.76
CA HIS A 108 -12.52 -11.33 8.82
C HIS A 108 -11.49 -12.46 8.75
N PHE A 109 -11.22 -13.02 7.57
CA PHE A 109 -10.22 -14.07 7.40
C PHE A 109 -8.82 -13.64 7.79
N LEU A 110 -8.42 -12.43 7.39
CA LEU A 110 -7.12 -11.84 7.76
C LEU A 110 -6.98 -11.69 9.29
N GLN A 111 -8.00 -11.15 9.95
CA GLN A 111 -7.97 -10.93 11.41
C GLN A 111 -8.06 -12.26 12.20
N ALA A 112 -8.78 -13.24 11.68
CA ALA A 112 -8.91 -14.56 12.29
C ALA A 112 -7.71 -15.49 12.04
N GLY A 113 -6.82 -15.14 11.09
CA GLY A 113 -5.71 -16.00 10.67
C GLY A 113 -6.20 -17.26 9.94
N ARG A 114 -7.32 -17.16 9.22
CA ARG A 114 -7.89 -18.29 8.46
C ARG A 114 -7.21 -18.42 7.11
N LEU A 115 -6.99 -19.66 6.68
CA LEU A 115 -6.59 -19.95 5.30
C LEU A 115 -7.67 -19.44 4.35
N VAL A 116 -7.22 -18.74 3.30
CA VAL A 116 -8.10 -18.11 2.33
C VAL A 116 -7.47 -18.26 0.95
N ASN A 117 -8.24 -18.79 0.00
CA ASN A 117 -7.85 -18.70 -1.39
C ASN A 117 -8.07 -17.26 -1.87
N ILE A 118 -6.97 -16.53 -2.04
CA ILE A 118 -6.99 -15.11 -2.42
C ILE A 118 -7.47 -14.91 -3.88
N ASP A 119 -7.42 -15.94 -4.72
CA ASP A 119 -7.89 -15.87 -6.11
C ASP A 119 -9.42 -15.75 -6.19
N ASN A 120 -10.13 -16.12 -5.13
CA ASN A 120 -11.58 -15.92 -5.02
C ASN A 120 -11.98 -14.45 -4.79
N PHE A 121 -11.02 -13.55 -4.57
CA PHE A 121 -11.28 -12.13 -4.33
C PHE A 121 -10.80 -11.28 -5.50
N SER A 122 -11.68 -10.40 -5.98
CA SER A 122 -11.34 -9.46 -7.03
C SER A 122 -10.24 -8.48 -6.57
N VAL A 123 -9.45 -8.00 -7.53
CA VAL A 123 -8.44 -6.94 -7.29
C VAL A 123 -9.05 -5.70 -6.62
N TYR A 124 -10.30 -5.35 -6.94
CA TYR A 124 -11.03 -4.22 -6.32
C TYR A 124 -11.32 -4.46 -4.84
N THR A 125 -11.67 -5.70 -4.49
CA THR A 125 -11.88 -6.11 -3.09
C THR A 125 -10.57 -6.04 -2.32
N ILE A 126 -9.49 -6.58 -2.90
CA ILE A 126 -8.17 -6.59 -2.26
C ILE A 126 -7.66 -5.16 -2.07
N ALA A 127 -7.72 -4.32 -3.11
CA ALA A 127 -7.35 -2.91 -3.06
C ALA A 127 -8.15 -2.17 -1.97
N SER A 128 -9.46 -2.41 -1.88
CA SER A 128 -10.32 -1.77 -0.88
C SER A 128 -10.04 -2.23 0.54
N VAL A 129 -9.71 -3.51 0.75
CA VAL A 129 -9.29 -4.04 2.05
C VAL A 129 -7.92 -3.49 2.45
N LEU A 130 -6.97 -3.39 1.53
CA LEU A 130 -5.65 -2.80 1.77
C LEU A 130 -5.78 -1.31 2.15
N LYS A 131 -6.58 -0.54 1.40
CA LYS A 131 -6.90 0.85 1.77
C LYS A 131 -7.56 0.94 3.15
N LYS A 132 -8.46 0.01 3.48
CA LYS A 132 -9.12 -0.05 4.80
C LYS A 132 -8.14 -0.39 5.93
N PHE A 133 -7.17 -1.27 5.68
CA PHE A 133 -6.11 -1.59 6.63
C PHE A 133 -5.30 -0.34 6.96
N LEU A 134 -4.80 0.37 5.94
CA LEU A 134 -4.00 1.59 6.10
C LEU A 134 -4.76 2.69 6.85
N ARG A 135 -6.04 2.92 6.48
CA ARG A 135 -6.92 3.88 7.19
C ARG A 135 -7.12 3.58 8.66
N LYS A 136 -6.97 2.32 9.08
CA LYS A 136 -7.20 1.91 10.46
C LYS A 136 -5.93 1.91 11.31
N ILE A 137 -4.77 2.22 10.77
CA ILE A 137 -3.55 2.34 11.57
C ILE A 137 -3.68 3.61 12.45
N PRO A 138 -3.62 3.51 13.79
CA PRO A 138 -3.65 4.69 14.64
C PRO A 138 -2.50 5.65 14.32
N GLY A 139 -2.84 6.91 14.06
CA GLY A 139 -1.87 7.95 13.66
C GLY A 139 -1.40 7.86 12.20
N GLY A 140 -1.90 6.92 11.42
CA GLY A 140 -1.52 6.72 10.02
C GLY A 140 -0.18 6.00 9.85
N ILE A 141 0.10 5.56 8.62
CA ILE A 141 1.34 4.83 8.30
C ILE A 141 2.59 5.71 8.47
N PHE A 142 2.45 7.02 8.28
CA PHE A 142 3.55 7.98 8.47
C PHE A 142 3.66 8.48 9.91
N GLY A 143 2.56 8.50 10.67
CA GLY A 143 2.49 9.31 11.88
C GLY A 143 2.29 10.80 11.58
N ARG A 144 1.65 11.53 12.49
CA ARG A 144 1.31 12.96 12.32
C ARG A 144 2.53 13.85 12.02
N ILE A 145 3.65 13.60 12.70
CA ILE A 145 4.88 14.41 12.55
C ILE A 145 5.48 14.23 11.15
N ASN A 146 5.64 12.99 10.69
CA ASN A 146 6.20 12.75 9.35
C ASN A 146 5.24 13.16 8.25
N GLU A 147 3.92 13.07 8.47
CA GLU A 147 2.92 13.59 7.54
C GLU A 147 3.05 15.11 7.36
N GLN A 148 3.20 15.87 8.45
CA GLN A 148 3.48 17.32 8.37
C GLN A 148 4.82 17.61 7.68
N ARG A 149 5.86 16.83 7.98
CA ARG A 149 7.16 16.96 7.31
C ARG A 149 7.05 16.68 5.81
N LEU A 150 6.28 15.67 5.40
CA LEU A 150 6.02 15.39 3.98
C LEU A 150 5.34 16.58 3.29
N PHE A 151 4.37 17.22 3.93
CA PHE A 151 3.73 18.42 3.38
C PHE A 151 4.67 19.62 3.27
N HIS A 152 5.62 19.75 4.19
CA HIS A 152 6.66 20.78 4.05
C HIS A 152 7.63 20.44 2.91
N ILE A 153 8.06 19.19 2.79
CA ILE A 153 9.02 18.77 1.76
C ILE A 153 8.46 19.04 0.36
N ILE A 154 7.17 18.79 0.09
CA ILE A 154 6.58 19.05 -1.24
C ILE A 154 6.54 20.54 -1.62
N THR A 155 6.73 21.45 -0.68
CA THR A 155 6.80 22.90 -0.95
C THR A 155 8.20 23.39 -1.30
N LEU A 156 9.24 22.56 -1.14
CA LEU A 156 10.61 22.93 -1.51
C LEU A 156 10.72 23.12 -3.03
N GLU A 157 11.54 24.08 -3.46
CA GLU A 157 11.71 24.35 -4.90
C GLU A 157 12.61 23.32 -5.58
N SER A 158 13.66 22.87 -4.87
CA SER A 158 14.67 21.95 -5.42
C SER A 158 14.18 20.51 -5.40
N MET A 159 14.18 19.89 -6.58
CA MET A 159 13.73 18.51 -6.71
C MET A 159 14.67 17.48 -6.12
N GLU A 160 15.97 17.78 -6.17
CA GLU A 160 16.99 16.97 -5.51
C GLU A 160 16.84 17.03 -3.99
N GLU A 161 16.54 18.22 -3.46
CA GLU A 161 16.31 18.42 -2.03
C GLU A 161 15.03 17.70 -1.56
N GLN A 162 13.93 17.81 -2.30
CA GLN A 162 12.70 17.06 -2.02
C GLN A 162 12.96 15.55 -1.91
N ARG A 163 13.69 15.02 -2.89
CA ARG A 163 14.09 13.62 -2.95
C ARG A 163 14.93 13.22 -1.73
N ASN A 164 15.97 14.00 -1.42
CA ASN A 164 16.88 13.72 -0.33
C ASN A 164 16.16 13.74 1.03
N GLU A 165 15.24 14.68 1.24
CA GLU A 165 14.44 14.77 2.45
C GLU A 165 13.38 13.68 2.56
N ILE A 166 12.71 13.30 1.47
CA ILE A 166 11.82 12.12 1.45
C ILE A 166 12.61 10.86 1.78
N HIS A 167 13.79 10.70 1.19
CA HIS A 167 14.66 9.56 1.48
C HIS A 167 15.04 9.51 2.96
N ARG A 168 15.54 10.61 3.53
CA ARG A 168 15.87 10.72 4.97
C ARG A 168 14.66 10.44 5.87
N LEU A 169 13.48 10.94 5.50
CA LEU A 169 12.25 10.70 6.23
C LEU A 169 11.92 9.21 6.25
N ILE A 170 11.87 8.55 5.08
CA ILE A 170 11.55 7.12 5.00
C ILE A 170 12.59 6.29 5.74
N THR A 171 13.89 6.54 5.55
CA THR A 171 14.95 5.75 6.21
C THR A 171 15.00 5.94 7.73
N SER A 172 14.45 7.04 8.26
CA SER A 172 14.31 7.26 9.71
C SER A 172 13.15 6.48 10.35
N MET A 173 12.22 5.94 9.55
CA MET A 173 11.06 5.18 10.05
C MET A 173 11.45 3.75 10.46
N PRO A 174 10.62 3.05 11.25
CA PRO A 174 10.84 1.62 11.53
C PRO A 174 10.97 0.78 10.26
N VAL A 175 11.86 -0.22 10.28
CA VAL A 175 12.21 -1.04 9.09
C VAL A 175 10.99 -1.71 8.45
N HIS A 176 10.03 -2.17 9.25
CA HIS A 176 8.80 -2.78 8.71
C HIS A 176 7.91 -1.77 7.97
N THR A 177 7.89 -0.51 8.43
CA THR A 177 7.17 0.58 7.76
C THR A 177 7.83 0.90 6.42
N GLN A 178 9.16 0.99 6.40
CA GLN A 178 9.94 1.18 5.16
C GLN A 178 9.60 0.10 4.14
N ARG A 179 9.67 -1.18 4.54
CA ARG A 179 9.34 -2.33 3.69
C ARG A 179 7.92 -2.25 3.14
N LEU A 180 6.95 -1.90 3.99
CA LEU A 180 5.55 -1.82 3.57
C LEU A 180 5.36 -0.69 2.56
N LEU A 181 5.95 0.48 2.81
CA LEU A 181 5.91 1.62 1.89
C LEU A 181 6.55 1.29 0.53
N VAL A 182 7.70 0.60 0.53
CA VAL A 182 8.37 0.17 -0.71
C VAL A 182 7.47 -0.77 -1.52
N LEU A 183 6.82 -1.75 -0.88
CA LEU A 183 5.91 -2.67 -1.59
C LEU A 183 4.68 -1.93 -2.14
N LEU A 184 4.10 -1.03 -1.36
CA LEU A 184 2.91 -0.27 -1.75
C LEU A 184 3.22 0.69 -2.92
N PHE A 185 4.25 1.50 -2.77
CA PHE A 185 4.63 2.46 -3.81
C PHE A 185 5.21 1.77 -5.05
N GLY A 186 5.96 0.67 -4.88
CA GLY A 186 6.37 -0.19 -5.98
C GLY A 186 5.15 -0.70 -6.77
N THR A 187 4.12 -1.20 -6.07
CA THR A 187 2.87 -1.64 -6.71
C THR A 187 2.18 -0.51 -7.47
N PHE A 188 2.05 0.68 -6.87
CA PHE A 188 1.43 1.83 -7.54
C PHE A 188 2.21 2.27 -8.76
N ARG A 189 3.54 2.25 -8.69
CA ARG A 189 4.41 2.56 -9.82
C ARG A 189 4.17 1.59 -10.99
N VAL A 190 4.11 0.28 -10.73
CA VAL A 190 3.87 -0.70 -11.79
C VAL A 190 2.48 -0.47 -12.43
N ILE A 191 1.46 -0.15 -11.64
CA ILE A 191 0.13 0.18 -12.19
C ILE A 191 0.19 1.42 -13.08
N ALA A 192 0.79 2.51 -12.59
CA ALA A 192 0.89 3.77 -13.32
C ALA A 192 1.69 3.63 -14.63
N ALA A 193 2.83 2.93 -14.58
CA ALA A 193 3.70 2.73 -15.74
C ALA A 193 3.03 1.90 -16.86
N ASN A 194 1.98 1.14 -16.55
CA ASN A 194 1.21 0.37 -17.53
C ASN A 194 -0.12 1.04 -17.91
N ALA A 195 -0.46 2.18 -17.32
CA ALA A 195 -1.81 2.76 -17.41
C ALA A 195 -2.22 3.10 -18.85
N ASP A 196 -1.32 3.72 -19.61
CA ASP A 196 -1.58 4.12 -21.00
C ASP A 196 -1.66 2.89 -21.91
N ARG A 197 -0.68 1.99 -21.80
CA ARG A 197 -0.58 0.76 -22.62
C ARG A 197 -1.80 -0.15 -22.44
N ALA A 198 -2.27 -0.32 -21.21
CA ALA A 198 -3.40 -1.19 -20.88
C ALA A 198 -4.75 -0.45 -20.84
N GLY A 199 -4.77 0.87 -21.10
CA GLY A 199 -5.98 1.69 -21.07
C GLY A 199 -6.74 1.60 -19.74
N THR A 200 -6.02 1.54 -18.61
CA THR A 200 -6.63 1.36 -17.29
C THR A 200 -7.17 2.65 -16.68
N GLY A 201 -6.71 3.81 -17.17
CA GLY A 201 -7.04 5.12 -16.61
C GLY A 201 -6.47 5.38 -15.22
N MET A 202 -5.52 4.56 -14.76
CA MET A 202 -4.91 4.65 -13.43
C MET A 202 -3.48 5.20 -13.51
N THR A 203 -3.38 6.48 -13.91
CA THR A 203 -2.12 7.23 -13.85
C THR A 203 -1.64 7.43 -12.41
N SER A 204 -0.41 7.87 -12.24
CA SER A 204 0.17 8.25 -10.95
C SER A 204 -0.69 9.24 -10.16
N GLU A 205 -1.24 10.25 -10.86
CA GLU A 205 -2.16 11.23 -10.28
C GLU A 205 -3.47 10.58 -9.85
N ALA A 206 -4.10 9.79 -10.72
CA ALA A 206 -5.35 9.11 -10.41
C ALA A 206 -5.19 8.15 -9.21
N LEU A 207 -4.05 7.45 -9.11
CA LEU A 207 -3.70 6.63 -7.96
C LEU A 207 -3.51 7.47 -6.70
N GLY A 208 -2.75 8.57 -6.78
CA GLY A 208 -2.52 9.52 -5.69
C GLY A 208 -3.84 9.98 -5.06
N VAL A 209 -4.76 10.49 -5.88
CA VAL A 209 -6.10 10.90 -5.43
C VAL A 209 -6.87 9.74 -4.79
N SER A 210 -6.79 8.55 -5.37
CA SER A 210 -7.57 7.38 -4.92
C SER A 210 -7.09 6.76 -3.60
N VAL A 211 -5.79 6.90 -3.28
CA VAL A 211 -5.17 6.27 -2.11
C VAL A 211 -4.80 7.26 -1.01
N ALA A 212 -4.60 8.55 -1.33
CA ALA A 212 -4.18 9.57 -0.36
C ALA A 212 -5.00 9.59 0.95
N PRO A 213 -6.36 9.48 0.93
CA PRO A 213 -7.15 9.42 2.17
C PRO A 213 -6.85 8.22 3.07
N SER A 214 -6.10 7.22 2.58
CA SER A 214 -5.68 6.06 3.35
C SER A 214 -4.26 6.16 3.91
N PHE A 215 -3.45 7.08 3.37
CA PHE A 215 -2.07 7.32 3.80
C PHE A 215 -1.96 8.55 4.70
N PHE A 216 -2.76 9.58 4.43
CA PHE A 216 -2.69 10.90 5.04
C PHE A 216 -3.95 11.16 5.86
N GLN A 217 -3.92 10.77 7.14
CA GLN A 217 -5.10 10.87 8.00
C GLN A 217 -5.37 12.32 8.42
N SER A 218 -4.34 13.17 8.47
CA SER A 218 -4.55 14.58 8.79
C SER A 218 -5.34 15.34 7.71
N CYS A 219 -5.35 14.84 6.47
CA CYS A 219 -6.19 15.35 5.38
C CYS A 219 -7.64 14.85 5.41
N VAL A 220 -7.94 13.87 6.27
CA VAL A 220 -9.28 13.27 6.42
C VAL A 220 -9.77 13.60 7.82
N SER A 221 -9.90 14.90 8.09
CA SER A 221 -10.35 15.52 9.34
C SER A 221 -11.25 14.62 10.18
N ASP A 222 -10.74 14.06 11.30
CA ASP A 222 -11.49 13.39 12.40
C ASP A 222 -12.92 12.89 12.07
N GLY A 223 -13.07 12.02 11.06
CA GLY A 223 -14.36 11.43 10.70
C GLY A 223 -15.41 12.40 10.12
N LYS A 224 -15.04 13.65 9.79
CA LYS A 224 -15.87 14.57 9.02
C LYS A 224 -15.45 14.52 7.56
N THR A 225 -16.43 14.26 6.68
CA THR A 225 -16.32 14.37 5.23
C THR A 225 -15.56 15.65 4.86
N ALA A 226 -14.53 15.54 4.02
CA ALA A 226 -13.75 16.68 3.54
C ALA A 226 -14.70 17.76 2.99
N LYS A 227 -14.55 19.00 3.48
CA LYS A 227 -15.40 20.11 3.06
C LYS A 227 -14.82 20.76 1.82
N MET A 228 -15.68 21.36 0.98
CA MET A 228 -15.23 22.14 -0.19
C MET A 228 -14.28 23.28 0.20
N GLU A 229 -14.40 23.77 1.44
CA GLU A 229 -13.53 24.75 2.07
C GLU A 229 -12.06 24.29 2.12
N ASP A 230 -11.82 23.00 2.38
CA ASP A 230 -10.48 22.40 2.40
C ASP A 230 -9.89 22.35 0.98
N VAL A 231 -10.72 22.07 -0.02
CA VAL A 231 -10.30 22.03 -1.44
C VAL A 231 -9.93 23.42 -1.96
N LEU A 232 -10.64 24.47 -1.52
CA LEU A 232 -10.37 25.86 -1.90
C LEU A 232 -9.11 26.40 -1.25
N ARG A 233 -8.79 25.97 -0.02
CA ARG A 233 -7.59 26.42 0.70
C ARG A 233 -6.27 26.03 0.03
N PHE A 234 -6.27 24.94 -0.75
CA PHE A 234 -5.08 24.45 -1.45
C PHE A 234 -5.07 24.75 -2.95
N LYS A 235 -5.90 25.70 -3.42
CA LYS A 235 -6.00 26.07 -4.84
C LYS A 235 -5.21 27.32 -5.26
N VAL A 236 -4.44 27.95 -4.37
CA VAL A 236 -3.43 28.97 -4.74
C VAL A 236 -2.13 28.27 -5.09
#